data_AF-K8EIQ8-F1
#
_entry.id   AF-K8EIQ8-F1
#
_cell.length_a   1.000
_cell.length_b   1.000
_cell.length_c   1.000
_cell.angle_alpha   90.00
_cell.angle_beta   90.00
_cell.angle_gamma   90.00
#
_symmetry.space_group_name_H-M   'P 1'
#
loop_
_entity.id
_entity.type
_entity.pdbx_description
1 polymer ?
#
loop_
_entity_poly.entity_id
_entity_poly.type
_entity_poly.pdbx_seq_one_letter_code
_entity_poly.pdbx_strand_id
1 'polypeptide(L)'
;MKKKTTTTLRKKKVVARLVFVLFVLVFLLLLLLFNTSNDNNSENNGHHLRNGRNPSSSCDDESIANNKNKEEMLDRFRRAWLVADDDDDESSYSVSPDATTTRTQTTREKSAIINSFKGPLTLHSKLGPKLPKVPKANGEMEDLGLVSKLDAKNLPERDALEELREREFKTCAVVGNGGSLLLYEHGDVIDAHDAVFRFNDGTGKEPYSKYAGTKTTVRLVNSQHRGYRESEEEIVLQHLTAPAHLKLYVSNRAKKLVNAKDYALSGAFYSFVKNRIDKKSTPTNGMYGLYLAQSVCEKITIFGFARQWYNATRYHYHNDYEPTGSQNARDSAEMIPLEKLVRDKPTKVMFGEPCVGGGGSSSSSSSSSSSSSSSTRNSDRCLLCPKGSRCDDASWVPIPDVGYKAMPKEKVCLYPARSVEGPARYGNIDARERCYEQPKVDCFLPRS
;
A
#
# COMPACT_ATOMS: atom_id res chain seq x y z
N MET A 1 -53.37 18.15 -41.46
CA MET A 1 -52.30 17.22 -41.88
C MET A 1 -51.49 16.72 -40.66
N LYS A 2 -51.90 15.64 -39.98
CA LYS A 2 -51.20 15.13 -38.75
C LYS A 2 -51.26 13.60 -38.57
N LYS A 3 -51.27 12.83 -39.66
CA LYS A 3 -51.38 11.34 -39.61
C LYS A 3 -50.19 10.57 -40.22
N LYS A 4 -49.19 11.23 -40.82
CA LYS A 4 -48.07 10.56 -41.52
C LYS A 4 -46.79 10.38 -40.67
N THR A 5 -46.63 11.06 -39.53
CA THR A 5 -45.36 11.09 -38.79
C THR A 5 -45.20 9.98 -37.74
N THR A 6 -46.30 9.45 -37.18
CA THR A 6 -46.28 8.45 -36.10
C THR A 6 -45.91 7.04 -36.57
N THR A 7 -46.25 6.70 -37.82
CA THR A 7 -46.01 5.37 -38.40
C THR A 7 -44.52 5.14 -38.69
N THR A 8 -43.80 6.18 -39.11
CA THR A 8 -42.36 6.12 -39.44
C THR A 8 -41.50 5.97 -38.18
N LEU A 9 -41.91 6.59 -37.06
CA LEU A 9 -41.20 6.48 -35.78
C LEU A 9 -41.39 5.11 -35.12
N ARG A 10 -42.58 4.50 -35.24
CA ARG A 10 -42.83 3.11 -34.79
C ARG A 10 -42.01 2.10 -35.59
N LYS A 11 -41.93 2.25 -36.93
CA LYS A 11 -41.11 1.36 -37.78
C LYS A 11 -39.61 1.42 -37.41
N LYS A 12 -39.06 2.62 -37.16
CA LYS A 12 -37.65 2.76 -36.75
C LYS A 12 -37.34 2.11 -35.39
N LYS A 13 -38.26 2.20 -34.41
CA LYS A 13 -38.08 1.53 -33.11
C LYS A 13 -38.18 0.00 -33.19
N VAL A 14 -39.03 -0.53 -34.08
CA VAL A 14 -39.13 -1.99 -34.31
C VAL A 14 -37.87 -2.53 -34.99
N VAL A 15 -37.34 -1.82 -35.99
CA VAL A 15 -36.08 -2.20 -36.65
C VAL A 15 -34.91 -2.16 -35.67
N ALA A 16 -34.79 -1.13 -34.83
CA ALA A 16 -33.72 -1.06 -33.83
C ALA A 16 -33.78 -2.20 -32.80
N ARG A 17 -34.98 -2.63 -32.39
CA ARG A 17 -35.16 -3.78 -31.48
C ARG A 17 -34.79 -5.10 -32.16
N LEU A 18 -35.17 -5.28 -33.43
CA LEU A 18 -34.79 -6.47 -34.22
C LEU A 18 -33.28 -6.58 -34.40
N VAL A 19 -32.60 -5.46 -34.69
CA VAL A 19 -31.13 -5.43 -34.81
C VAL A 19 -30.45 -5.77 -33.48
N PHE A 20 -30.96 -5.25 -32.36
CA PHE A 20 -30.42 -5.56 -31.04
C PHE A 20 -30.60 -7.04 -30.67
N VAL A 21 -31.78 -7.61 -30.92
CA VAL A 21 -32.05 -9.04 -30.68
C VAL A 21 -31.16 -9.93 -31.55
N LEU A 22 -30.96 -9.56 -32.82
CA LEU A 22 -30.05 -10.30 -33.71
C LEU A 22 -28.61 -10.26 -33.20
N PHE A 23 -28.15 -9.12 -32.68
CA PHE A 23 -26.81 -8.95 -32.13
C PHE A 23 -26.59 -9.82 -30.88
N VAL A 24 -27.59 -9.89 -29.99
CA VAL A 24 -27.55 -10.74 -28.78
C VAL A 24 -27.55 -12.22 -29.16
N LEU A 25 -28.36 -12.64 -30.15
CA LEU A 25 -28.39 -14.02 -30.62
C LEU A 25 -27.06 -14.45 -31.26
N VAL A 26 -26.44 -13.59 -32.07
CA VAL A 26 -25.11 -13.86 -32.65
C VAL A 26 -24.04 -13.95 -31.56
N PHE A 27 -24.09 -13.09 -30.54
CA PHE A 27 -23.15 -13.13 -29.42
C PHE A 27 -23.30 -14.42 -28.58
N LEU A 28 -24.53 -14.87 -28.33
CA LEU A 28 -24.80 -16.15 -27.66
C LEU A 28 -24.36 -17.35 -28.49
N LEU A 29 -24.55 -17.31 -29.82
CA LEU A 29 -24.08 -18.37 -30.72
C LEU A 29 -22.55 -18.47 -30.74
N LEU A 30 -21.84 -17.32 -30.70
CA LEU A 30 -20.39 -17.27 -30.59
C LEU A 30 -19.91 -17.87 -29.26
N LEU A 31 -20.57 -17.56 -28.14
CA LEU A 31 -20.25 -18.16 -26.83
C LEU A 31 -20.47 -19.67 -26.81
N LEU A 32 -21.46 -20.20 -27.54
CA LEU A 32 -21.68 -21.64 -27.68
C LEU A 32 -20.59 -22.31 -28.52
N LEU A 33 -20.09 -21.65 -29.57
CA LEU A 33 -19.00 -22.16 -30.42
C LEU A 33 -17.63 -22.14 -29.71
N PHE A 34 -17.41 -21.22 -28.76
CA PHE A 34 -16.19 -21.19 -27.94
C PHE A 34 -16.19 -22.18 -26.77
N ASN A 35 -17.34 -22.80 -26.45
CA ASN A 35 -17.46 -23.79 -25.37
C ASN A 35 -17.31 -25.25 -25.83
N THR A 36 -17.14 -25.50 -27.13
CA THR A 36 -16.95 -26.84 -27.68
C THR A 36 -15.55 -27.03 -28.25
N SER A 37 -14.52 -26.84 -27.43
CA SER A 37 -13.17 -27.32 -27.75
C SER A 37 -12.37 -27.51 -26.48
N ASN A 38 -12.56 -28.66 -25.83
CA ASN A 38 -11.50 -29.42 -25.19
C ASN A 38 -12.09 -30.71 -24.61
N ASP A 39 -12.18 -31.73 -25.44
CA ASP A 39 -12.16 -33.11 -24.99
C ASP A 39 -11.38 -33.91 -26.04
N ASN A 40 -10.11 -34.20 -25.74
CA ASN A 40 -9.38 -35.29 -26.37
C ASN A 40 -8.59 -36.00 -25.27
N ASN A 41 -9.25 -37.00 -24.69
CA ASN A 41 -8.61 -38.13 -24.03
C ASN A 41 -7.80 -38.91 -25.07
N SER A 42 -6.55 -39.24 -24.74
CA SER A 42 -5.81 -40.33 -25.37
C SER A 42 -5.13 -41.13 -24.27
N GLU A 43 -5.76 -42.23 -23.88
CA GLU A 43 -5.11 -43.35 -23.21
C GLU A 43 -4.06 -43.98 -24.14
N ASN A 44 -2.85 -44.22 -23.65
CA ASN A 44 -2.11 -45.41 -24.09
C ASN A 44 -1.15 -45.92 -23.00
N ASN A 45 -1.07 -47.24 -22.92
CA ASN A 45 -0.64 -48.05 -21.79
C ASN A 45 0.88 -48.10 -21.52
N GLY A 46 1.22 -48.18 -20.23
CA GLY A 46 2.17 -49.15 -19.67
C GLY A 46 3.68 -48.86 -19.75
N HIS A 47 4.29 -48.51 -18.62
CA HIS A 47 5.35 -49.31 -17.99
C HIS A 47 5.74 -48.72 -16.63
N HIS A 48 5.70 -49.57 -15.58
CA HIS A 48 6.14 -49.27 -14.23
C HIS A 48 7.63 -48.88 -14.19
N LEU A 49 7.93 -47.64 -13.79
CA LEU A 49 9.16 -47.31 -13.08
C LEU A 49 8.86 -46.32 -11.95
N ARG A 50 9.25 -46.72 -10.75
CA ARG A 50 9.16 -46.00 -9.49
C ARG A 50 10.37 -45.06 -9.38
N ASN A 51 10.15 -43.89 -8.78
CA ASN A 51 11.13 -42.88 -8.32
C ASN A 51 11.49 -41.74 -9.28
N GLY A 52 11.18 -40.52 -8.82
CA GLY A 52 11.65 -39.26 -9.36
C GLY A 52 10.63 -38.14 -9.17
N ARG A 53 10.49 -37.60 -7.95
CA ARG A 53 9.88 -36.27 -7.79
C ARG A 53 10.80 -35.28 -8.50
N ASN A 54 10.45 -34.87 -9.72
CA ASN A 54 11.01 -33.66 -10.29
C ASN A 54 10.54 -32.49 -9.42
N PRO A 55 11.44 -31.70 -8.82
CA PRO A 55 11.05 -30.41 -8.28
C PRO A 55 10.49 -29.58 -9.45
N SER A 56 9.29 -29.04 -9.31
CA SER A 56 8.70 -28.19 -10.37
C SER A 56 9.68 -27.04 -10.67
N SER A 57 10.05 -26.90 -11.93
CA SER A 57 10.95 -25.84 -12.42
C SER A 57 10.23 -24.52 -12.71
N SER A 58 8.91 -24.47 -12.47
CA SER A 58 8.06 -23.29 -12.66
C SER A 58 7.56 -22.77 -11.32
N CYS A 59 7.46 -21.44 -11.23
CA CYS A 59 6.82 -20.75 -10.11
C CYS A 59 5.28 -20.79 -10.18
N ASP A 60 4.71 -21.41 -11.22
CA ASP A 60 3.26 -21.47 -11.44
C ASP A 60 2.58 -22.59 -10.63
N ASP A 61 3.33 -23.61 -10.19
CA ASP A 61 2.78 -24.85 -9.60
C ASP A 61 2.84 -24.94 -8.07
N GLU A 62 3.44 -23.97 -7.38
CA GLU A 62 3.50 -23.97 -5.91
C GLU A 62 3.23 -22.56 -5.36
N SER A 63 2.10 -22.38 -4.67
CA SER A 63 1.79 -21.11 -4.01
C SER A 63 2.90 -20.74 -3.01
N ILE A 64 3.45 -19.54 -3.17
CA ILE A 64 4.57 -18.96 -2.39
C ILE A 64 4.26 -18.93 -0.88
N ALA A 65 2.96 -18.97 -0.52
CA ALA A 65 2.43 -19.30 0.79
C ALA A 65 1.53 -20.54 0.68
N ASN A 66 1.81 -21.61 1.42
CA ASN A 66 0.81 -22.67 1.61
C ASN A 66 -0.32 -22.13 2.51
N ASN A 67 -1.56 -22.60 2.40
CA ASN A 67 -2.71 -22.11 3.20
C ASN A 67 -2.44 -21.99 4.72
N LYS A 68 -1.51 -22.81 5.25
CA LYS A 68 -1.03 -22.70 6.64
C LYS A 68 -0.37 -21.36 6.98
N ASN A 69 0.43 -20.78 6.07
CA ASN A 69 1.10 -19.50 6.31
C ASN A 69 0.10 -18.34 6.41
N LYS A 70 -1.00 -18.40 5.65
CA LYS A 70 -2.05 -17.39 5.66
C LYS A 70 -2.78 -17.33 7.00
N GLU A 71 -3.28 -18.47 7.49
CA GLU A 71 -3.95 -18.53 8.80
C GLU A 71 -3.01 -18.15 9.94
N GLU A 72 -1.74 -18.56 9.88
CA GLU A 72 -0.75 -18.21 10.89
C GLU A 72 -0.38 -16.71 10.87
N MET A 73 -0.34 -16.07 9.68
CA MET A 73 -0.20 -14.61 9.57
C MET A 73 -1.42 -13.86 10.14
N LEU A 74 -2.63 -14.34 9.84
CA LEU A 74 -3.87 -13.80 10.39
C LEU A 74 -3.92 -13.97 11.92
N ASP A 75 -3.52 -15.12 12.43
CA ASP A 75 -3.40 -15.39 13.86
C ASP A 75 -2.37 -14.47 14.53
N ARG A 76 -1.19 -14.29 13.94
CA ARG A 76 -0.19 -13.33 14.42
C ARG A 76 -0.76 -11.91 14.49
N PHE A 77 -1.48 -11.48 13.44
CA PHE A 77 -2.17 -10.18 13.44
C PHE A 77 -3.22 -10.10 14.54
N ARG A 78 -4.07 -11.12 14.69
CA ARG A 78 -5.10 -11.18 15.74
C ARG A 78 -4.46 -11.06 17.12
N ARG A 79 -3.45 -11.88 17.44
CA ARG A 79 -2.73 -11.83 18.71
C ARG A 79 -2.04 -10.49 18.97
N ALA A 80 -1.52 -9.84 17.93
CA ALA A 80 -0.88 -8.53 18.08
C ALA A 80 -1.90 -7.41 18.34
N TRP A 81 -3.02 -7.40 17.61
CA TRP A 81 -3.86 -6.21 17.53
C TRP A 81 -5.34 -6.40 17.87
N LEU A 82 -5.93 -7.57 17.59
CA LEU A 82 -7.38 -7.81 17.73
C LEU A 82 -7.77 -8.58 18.99
N VAL A 83 -6.87 -9.39 19.55
CA VAL A 83 -7.05 -9.98 20.88
C VAL A 83 -6.71 -8.88 21.88
N ALA A 84 -7.75 -8.29 22.43
CA ALA A 84 -7.69 -7.21 23.40
C ALA A 84 -8.14 -7.76 24.75
N ASP A 85 -7.37 -7.48 25.79
CA ASP A 85 -7.89 -6.82 26.99
C ASP A 85 -9.05 -7.50 27.78
N ASP A 86 -9.32 -8.80 27.60
CA ASP A 86 -10.36 -9.56 28.34
C ASP A 86 -9.87 -10.15 29.69
N ASP A 87 -8.62 -9.92 30.12
CA ASP A 87 -8.10 -10.42 31.42
C ASP A 87 -8.52 -9.57 32.64
N ASP A 88 -9.53 -8.69 32.51
CA ASP A 88 -10.11 -7.95 33.65
C ASP A 88 -11.27 -8.67 34.35
N ASP A 89 -11.59 -9.91 34.00
CA ASP A 89 -12.53 -10.74 34.75
C ASP A 89 -11.91 -12.09 35.13
N GLU A 90 -11.34 -12.17 36.34
CA GLU A 90 -11.66 -13.19 37.36
C GLU A 90 -10.56 -13.28 38.44
N SER A 91 -10.54 -12.33 39.38
CA SER A 91 -10.28 -12.66 40.79
C SER A 91 -10.66 -11.50 41.72
N SER A 92 -11.81 -11.66 42.38
CA SER A 92 -12.18 -11.10 43.67
C SER A 92 -11.65 -9.69 44.02
N TYR A 93 -12.43 -8.64 43.79
CA TYR A 93 -12.45 -7.52 44.72
C TYR A 93 -13.82 -6.83 44.77
N SER A 94 -14.22 -6.53 46.00
CA SER A 94 -15.53 -6.05 46.41
C SER A 94 -15.97 -4.75 45.73
N VAL A 95 -17.28 -4.69 45.47
CA VAL A 95 -18.06 -3.53 45.00
C VAL A 95 -17.66 -2.23 45.70
N SER A 96 -17.26 -1.23 44.91
CA SER A 96 -17.33 0.19 45.28
C SER A 96 -17.82 1.00 44.08
N PRO A 97 -18.74 1.97 44.25
CA PRO A 97 -19.43 2.62 43.14
C PRO A 97 -18.60 3.79 42.60
N ASP A 98 -17.69 3.53 41.67
CA ASP A 98 -17.09 4.62 40.88
C ASP A 98 -16.76 4.19 39.43
N ALA A 99 -17.81 3.80 38.68
CA ALA A 99 -17.70 3.41 37.28
C ALA A 99 -17.56 4.60 36.28
N THR A 100 -17.41 5.84 36.78
CA THR A 100 -17.32 7.04 35.93
C THR A 100 -15.86 7.43 35.63
N THR A 101 -14.92 7.03 36.47
CA THR A 101 -13.51 7.46 36.41
C THR A 101 -12.69 6.68 35.36
N THR A 102 -12.91 5.37 35.22
CA THR A 102 -12.11 4.48 34.34
C THR A 102 -12.35 4.71 32.84
N ARG A 103 -13.60 4.97 32.43
CA ARG A 103 -13.95 5.28 31.03
C ARG A 103 -13.40 6.63 30.58
N THR A 104 -13.28 7.58 31.51
CA THR A 104 -12.80 8.94 31.26
C THR A 104 -11.27 8.99 31.15
N GLN A 105 -10.56 8.14 31.90
CA GLN A 105 -9.09 8.07 31.88
C GLN A 105 -8.57 7.40 30.60
N THR A 106 -9.18 6.29 30.19
CA THR A 106 -8.89 5.58 28.93
C THR A 106 -9.17 6.43 27.69
N THR A 107 -10.28 7.17 27.64
CA THR A 107 -10.58 8.11 26.54
C THR A 107 -9.60 9.29 26.50
N ARG A 108 -9.11 9.77 27.65
CA ARG A 108 -8.14 10.88 27.74
C ARG A 108 -6.74 10.45 27.29
N GLU A 109 -6.32 9.23 27.62
CA GLU A 109 -5.06 8.63 27.15
C GLU A 109 -5.13 8.26 25.65
N LYS A 110 -6.24 7.66 25.19
CA LYS A 110 -6.52 7.44 23.75
C LYS A 110 -6.47 8.75 22.96
N SER A 111 -7.09 9.82 23.48
CA SER A 111 -7.03 11.16 22.88
C SER A 111 -5.63 11.78 22.89
N ALA A 112 -4.79 11.53 23.91
CA ALA A 112 -3.44 12.07 23.95
C ALA A 112 -2.51 11.44 22.90
N ILE A 113 -2.69 10.14 22.61
CA ILE A 113 -1.89 9.39 21.61
C ILE A 113 -2.29 9.75 20.18
N ILE A 114 -3.59 9.95 19.90
CA ILE A 114 -4.16 10.25 18.58
C ILE A 114 -3.96 11.74 18.19
N ASN A 115 -3.82 12.66 19.17
CA ASN A 115 -3.77 14.10 18.91
C ASN A 115 -2.35 14.71 18.78
N SER A 116 -1.41 13.98 18.18
CA SER A 116 -0.05 14.51 17.99
C SER A 116 0.00 15.68 16.98
N PHE A 117 -0.94 15.73 16.03
CA PHE A 117 -1.10 16.83 15.07
C PHE A 117 -2.33 17.68 15.41
N LYS A 118 -2.12 19.00 15.54
CA LYS A 118 -3.14 20.00 15.91
C LYS A 118 -3.42 21.04 14.82
N GLY A 119 -2.75 20.96 13.67
CA GLY A 119 -2.98 21.85 12.54
C GLY A 119 -4.10 21.37 11.62
N PRO A 120 -4.46 22.15 10.59
CA PRO A 120 -5.35 21.67 9.53
C PRO A 120 -4.64 20.57 8.73
N LEU A 121 -5.27 19.43 8.50
CA LEU A 121 -4.73 18.39 7.62
C LEU A 121 -4.87 18.80 6.16
N THR A 122 -6.00 19.42 5.81
CA THR A 122 -6.37 19.72 4.42
C THR A 122 -6.75 21.17 4.20
N LEU A 123 -6.73 21.60 2.93
CA LEU A 123 -7.31 22.87 2.51
C LEU A 123 -8.84 22.76 2.49
N HIS A 124 -9.51 23.73 3.12
CA HIS A 124 -10.96 23.81 3.20
C HIS A 124 -11.42 25.28 3.17
N SER A 125 -12.68 25.54 2.84
CA SER A 125 -13.21 26.89 2.58
C SER A 125 -13.19 27.82 3.79
N LYS A 126 -13.10 27.27 5.01
CA LYS A 126 -12.99 28.03 6.27
C LYS A 126 -11.53 28.44 6.60
N LEU A 127 -10.52 27.88 5.94
CA LEU A 127 -9.16 28.41 6.01
C LEU A 127 -9.13 29.73 5.21
N GLY A 128 -8.67 30.82 5.83
CA GLY A 128 -8.54 32.12 5.17
C GLY A 128 -7.71 32.07 3.88
N PRO A 129 -7.69 33.15 3.07
CA PRO A 129 -7.19 33.12 1.68
C PRO A 129 -5.69 32.81 1.52
N LYS A 130 -4.93 32.84 2.61
CA LYS A 130 -3.49 32.57 2.61
C LYS A 130 -3.26 31.08 2.81
N LEU A 131 -2.87 30.40 1.74
CA LEU A 131 -2.48 29.01 1.82
C LEU A 131 -1.14 28.87 2.57
N PRO A 132 -0.98 27.80 3.35
CA PRO A 132 0.30 27.50 3.98
C PRO A 132 1.35 27.12 2.93
N LYS A 133 2.62 27.39 3.25
CA LYS A 133 3.75 27.07 2.37
C LYS A 133 3.88 25.57 2.13
N VAL A 134 4.38 25.17 0.96
CA VAL A 134 4.70 23.79 0.61
C VAL A 134 6.18 23.61 0.31
N PRO A 135 6.75 22.41 0.52
CA PRO A 135 8.14 22.15 0.18
C PRO A 135 8.34 22.10 -1.34
N LYS A 136 9.33 22.84 -1.83
CA LYS A 136 9.95 22.69 -3.14
C LYS A 136 10.80 21.41 -3.18
N ALA A 137 11.19 20.99 -4.40
CA ALA A 137 12.09 19.86 -4.60
C ALA A 137 13.44 20.01 -3.86
N ASN A 138 13.92 21.24 -3.64
CA ASN A 138 15.13 21.56 -2.88
C ASN A 138 14.91 21.63 -1.35
N GLY A 139 13.70 21.37 -0.86
CA GLY A 139 13.35 21.41 0.56
C GLY A 139 12.96 22.78 1.12
N GLU A 140 13.08 23.86 0.34
CA GLU A 140 12.61 25.20 0.73
C GLU A 140 11.07 25.27 0.74
N MET A 141 10.51 26.17 1.54
CA MET A 141 9.06 26.35 1.63
C MET A 141 8.59 27.48 0.71
N GLU A 142 7.75 27.16 -0.28
CA GLU A 142 7.13 28.10 -1.22
C GLU A 142 5.68 28.39 -0.86
N ASP A 143 5.23 29.64 -0.99
CA ASP A 143 3.81 29.95 -0.90
C ASP A 143 3.09 29.34 -2.11
N LEU A 144 2.09 28.46 -1.88
CA LEU A 144 1.24 27.90 -2.94
C LEU A 144 0.44 28.96 -3.72
N GLY A 145 0.48 30.21 -3.26
CA GLY A 145 -0.28 31.34 -3.76
C GLY A 145 -1.52 31.61 -2.92
N LEU A 146 -2.42 32.41 -3.50
CA LEU A 146 -3.72 32.75 -2.91
C LEU A 146 -4.82 31.99 -3.63
N VAL A 147 -5.78 31.46 -2.87
CA VAL A 147 -7.04 30.97 -3.44
C VAL A 147 -7.93 32.18 -3.66
N SER A 148 -8.37 32.41 -4.90
CA SER A 148 -9.32 33.50 -5.16
C SER A 148 -10.64 33.22 -4.43
N LYS A 149 -11.44 34.25 -4.13
CA LYS A 149 -12.78 34.06 -3.55
C LYS A 149 -13.65 33.12 -4.41
N LEU A 150 -13.44 33.15 -5.73
CA LEU A 150 -14.14 32.29 -6.67
C LEU A 150 -13.68 30.82 -6.59
N ASP A 151 -12.40 30.58 -6.29
CA ASP A 151 -11.83 29.24 -6.15
C ASP A 151 -12.17 28.63 -4.79
N ALA A 152 -12.32 29.45 -3.74
CA ALA A 152 -12.63 29.01 -2.38
C ALA A 152 -13.96 28.26 -2.30
N LYS A 153 -14.95 28.61 -3.14
CA LYS A 153 -16.24 27.90 -3.21
C LYS A 153 -16.13 26.45 -3.69
N ASN A 154 -15.02 26.12 -4.36
CA ASN A 154 -14.78 24.77 -4.89
C ASN A 154 -13.94 23.93 -3.91
N LEU A 155 -13.48 24.49 -2.79
CA LEU A 155 -12.78 23.74 -1.74
C LEU A 155 -13.80 22.97 -0.86
N PRO A 156 -13.38 21.86 -0.24
CA PRO A 156 -14.19 21.19 0.79
C PRO A 156 -14.59 22.15 1.91
N GLU A 157 -15.76 21.97 2.53
CA GLU A 157 -16.22 22.85 3.61
C GLU A 157 -15.54 22.58 4.96
N ARG A 158 -15.15 21.32 5.19
CA ARG A 158 -14.54 20.83 6.43
C ARG A 158 -13.18 20.20 6.16
N ASP A 159 -12.35 20.18 7.19
CA ASP A 159 -11.08 19.47 7.16
C ASP A 159 -11.31 17.95 7.14
N ALA A 160 -10.61 17.21 6.26
CA ALA A 160 -10.68 15.75 6.24
C ALA A 160 -10.25 15.12 7.58
N LEU A 161 -9.45 15.81 8.40
CA LEU A 161 -9.06 15.29 9.72
C LEU A 161 -10.25 15.08 10.65
N GLU A 162 -11.26 15.95 10.57
CA GLU A 162 -12.49 15.80 11.35
C GLU A 162 -13.19 14.49 10.96
N GLU A 163 -13.39 14.27 9.66
CA GLU A 163 -14.00 13.04 9.14
C GLU A 163 -13.20 11.79 9.49
N LEU A 164 -11.87 11.86 9.46
CA LEU A 164 -11.02 10.71 9.80
C LEU A 164 -11.06 10.38 11.29
N ARG A 165 -11.16 11.38 12.16
CA ARG A 165 -11.26 11.19 13.62
C ARG A 165 -12.63 10.69 14.05
N GLU A 166 -13.70 11.16 13.40
CA GLU A 166 -15.08 10.69 13.63
C GLU A 166 -15.24 9.17 13.39
N ARG A 167 -14.34 8.56 12.60
CA ARG A 167 -14.38 7.13 12.29
C ARG A 167 -13.71 6.23 13.33
N GLU A 168 -12.98 6.79 14.29
CA GLU A 168 -12.40 6.08 15.45
C GLU A 168 -11.69 4.75 15.10
N PHE A 169 -10.76 4.77 14.14
CA PHE A 169 -10.08 3.55 13.69
C PHE A 169 -9.23 2.93 14.81
N LYS A 170 -9.49 1.67 15.18
CA LYS A 170 -8.65 0.94 16.14
C LYS A 170 -7.41 0.42 15.44
N THR A 171 -7.57 -0.20 14.28
CA THR A 171 -6.48 -0.81 13.53
C THR A 171 -6.40 -0.23 12.12
N CYS A 172 -5.19 0.13 11.69
CA CYS A 172 -4.95 0.63 10.34
C CYS A 172 -3.82 -0.13 9.66
N ALA A 173 -4.03 -0.53 8.41
CA ALA A 173 -2.96 -0.99 7.54
C ALA A 173 -2.43 0.19 6.71
N VAL A 174 -1.12 0.39 6.69
CA VAL A 174 -0.45 1.34 5.80
C VAL A 174 0.31 0.54 4.75
N VAL A 175 -0.22 0.51 3.53
CA VAL A 175 0.22 -0.37 2.45
C VAL A 175 1.01 0.46 1.43
N GLY A 176 2.34 0.33 1.51
CA GLY A 176 3.29 0.92 0.58
C GLY A 176 3.20 0.31 -0.81
N ASN A 177 3.98 0.84 -1.75
CA ASN A 177 4.03 0.27 -3.10
C ASN A 177 5.17 -0.73 -3.28
N GLY A 178 5.97 -1.03 -2.24
CA GLY A 178 7.13 -1.91 -2.33
C GLY A 178 6.79 -3.31 -2.86
N GLY A 179 7.65 -3.86 -3.72
CA GLY A 179 7.46 -5.21 -4.24
C GLY A 179 7.50 -6.32 -3.19
N SER A 180 7.96 -6.04 -1.97
CA SER A 180 7.95 -6.99 -0.85
C SER A 180 6.55 -7.53 -0.55
N LEU A 181 5.49 -6.80 -0.93
CA LEU A 181 4.10 -7.26 -0.82
C LEU A 181 3.85 -8.57 -1.58
N LEU A 182 4.54 -8.81 -2.70
CA LEU A 182 4.35 -10.03 -3.50
C LEU A 182 4.94 -11.29 -2.87
N LEU A 183 5.72 -11.13 -1.80
CA LEU A 183 6.40 -12.25 -1.13
C LEU A 183 5.47 -12.99 -0.17
N TYR A 184 4.34 -12.41 0.23
CA TYR A 184 3.43 -12.99 1.22
C TYR A 184 1.97 -12.73 0.87
N GLU A 185 1.11 -13.73 1.05
CA GLU A 185 -0.34 -13.59 0.85
C GLU A 185 -1.02 -12.96 2.09
N HIS A 186 -0.76 -11.68 2.34
CA HIS A 186 -1.30 -10.93 3.48
C HIS A 186 -2.58 -10.12 3.13
N GLY A 187 -3.22 -10.37 1.98
CA GLY A 187 -4.38 -9.59 1.53
C GLY A 187 -5.53 -9.57 2.54
N ASP A 188 -5.88 -10.74 3.09
CA ASP A 188 -6.90 -10.87 4.13
C ASP A 188 -6.50 -10.18 5.45
N VAL A 189 -5.20 -10.20 5.78
CA VAL A 189 -4.68 -9.52 6.97
C VAL A 189 -4.84 -8.01 6.81
N ILE A 190 -4.51 -7.46 5.63
CA ILE A 190 -4.72 -6.06 5.30
C ILE A 190 -6.21 -5.70 5.40
N ASP A 191 -7.08 -6.50 4.78
CA ASP A 191 -8.52 -6.26 4.74
C ASP A 191 -9.21 -6.46 6.10
N ALA A 192 -8.57 -7.11 7.06
CA ALA A 192 -9.07 -7.23 8.44
C ALA A 192 -8.91 -5.96 9.28
N HIS A 193 -8.15 -4.95 8.83
CA HIS A 193 -8.01 -3.67 9.54
C HIS A 193 -9.24 -2.78 9.34
N ASP A 194 -9.53 -1.90 10.30
CA ASP A 194 -10.65 -0.94 10.21
C ASP A 194 -10.47 0.03 9.05
N ALA A 195 -9.23 0.47 8.82
CA ALA A 195 -8.87 1.32 7.69
C ALA A 195 -7.60 0.86 6.96
N VAL A 196 -7.57 1.10 5.66
CA VAL A 196 -6.41 0.83 4.80
C VAL A 196 -5.97 2.09 4.08
N PHE A 197 -4.70 2.45 4.25
CA PHE A 197 -4.03 3.58 3.61
C PHE A 197 -3.23 3.09 2.40
N ARG A 198 -3.47 3.66 1.22
CA ARG A 198 -2.72 3.37 -0.02
C ARG A 198 -2.13 4.63 -0.65
N PHE A 199 -1.25 4.43 -1.63
CA PHE A 199 -0.48 5.51 -2.25
C PHE A 199 -0.53 5.46 -3.76
N ASN A 200 -0.79 6.61 -4.38
CA ASN A 200 -0.77 6.78 -5.84
C ASN A 200 -1.65 5.73 -6.54
N ASP A 201 -1.11 5.05 -7.54
CA ASP A 201 -1.72 3.97 -8.32
C ASP A 201 -1.59 2.58 -7.67
N GLY A 202 -1.11 2.48 -6.43
CA GLY A 202 -1.04 1.21 -5.69
C GLY A 202 -2.44 0.59 -5.58
N THR A 203 -2.67 -0.50 -6.30
CA THR A 203 -3.98 -1.10 -6.51
C THR A 203 -4.20 -2.33 -5.64
N GLY A 204 -5.41 -2.44 -5.08
CA GLY A 204 -5.87 -3.66 -4.41
C GLY A 204 -6.58 -4.66 -5.32
N LYS A 205 -6.69 -4.36 -6.62
CA LYS A 205 -7.44 -5.18 -7.58
C LYS A 205 -6.62 -6.38 -8.04
N GLU A 206 -7.30 -7.33 -8.67
CA GLU A 206 -6.66 -8.46 -9.34
C GLU A 206 -5.58 -7.98 -10.34
N PRO A 207 -4.44 -8.70 -10.44
CA PRO A 207 -4.12 -9.97 -9.78
C PRO A 207 -3.48 -9.83 -8.38
N TYR A 208 -3.49 -8.63 -7.79
CA TYR A 208 -2.73 -8.32 -6.58
C TYR A 208 -3.54 -8.47 -5.29
N SER A 209 -4.85 -8.68 -5.36
CA SER A 209 -5.78 -8.73 -4.21
C SER A 209 -5.30 -9.66 -3.08
N LYS A 210 -4.83 -10.87 -3.42
CA LYS A 210 -4.34 -11.85 -2.45
C LYS A 210 -3.09 -11.40 -1.69
N TYR A 211 -2.30 -10.51 -2.28
CA TYR A 211 -1.14 -9.89 -1.67
C TYR A 211 -1.58 -8.59 -1.01
N ALA A 212 -1.98 -7.59 -1.79
CA ALA A 212 -2.16 -6.24 -1.31
C ALA A 212 -3.52 -5.96 -0.63
N GLY A 213 -4.46 -6.92 -0.58
CA GLY A 213 -5.83 -6.71 -0.10
C GLY A 213 -6.67 -5.87 -1.05
N THR A 214 -7.99 -5.84 -0.89
CA THR A 214 -8.93 -5.11 -1.76
C THR A 214 -9.44 -3.80 -1.15
N LYS A 215 -9.35 -3.65 0.17
CA LYS A 215 -9.87 -2.48 0.89
C LYS A 215 -8.96 -1.27 0.67
N THR A 216 -9.59 -0.12 0.43
CA THR A 216 -8.94 1.21 0.48
C THR A 216 -9.88 2.17 1.20
N THR A 217 -9.39 2.80 2.27
CA THR A 217 -10.15 3.79 3.04
C THR A 217 -9.62 5.19 2.78
N VAL A 218 -8.30 5.34 2.76
CA VAL A 218 -7.60 6.61 2.52
C VAL A 218 -6.53 6.39 1.46
N ARG A 219 -6.45 7.31 0.49
CA ARG A 219 -5.42 7.27 -0.55
C ARG A 219 -4.67 8.59 -0.62
N LEU A 220 -3.34 8.54 -0.51
CA LEU A 220 -2.50 9.73 -0.73
C LEU A 220 -1.92 9.70 -2.14
N VAL A 221 -2.21 10.72 -2.93
CA VAL A 221 -1.77 10.81 -4.34
C VAL A 221 -0.85 12.00 -4.56
N ASN A 222 0.20 11.80 -5.36
CA ASN A 222 1.04 12.88 -5.85
C ASN A 222 0.37 13.63 -7.02
N SER A 223 1.04 14.64 -7.58
CA SER A 223 0.51 15.45 -8.69
C SER A 223 0.28 14.65 -9.98
N GLN A 224 1.04 13.57 -10.21
CA GLN A 224 0.87 12.69 -11.38
C GLN A 224 -0.37 11.80 -11.26
N HIS A 225 -0.72 11.40 -10.04
CA HIS A 225 -1.87 10.52 -9.73
C HIS A 225 -3.09 11.29 -9.24
N ARG A 226 -3.16 12.59 -9.52
CA ARG A 226 -4.26 13.48 -9.11
C ARG A 226 -5.63 12.93 -9.53
N GLY A 227 -6.51 12.76 -8.55
CA GLY A 227 -7.86 12.24 -8.76
C GLY A 227 -7.94 10.73 -9.04
N TYR A 228 -6.83 9.99 -8.99
CA TYR A 228 -6.88 8.54 -9.03
C TYR A 228 -7.62 8.00 -7.81
N ARG A 229 -8.52 7.06 -8.04
CA ARG A 229 -9.29 6.34 -7.03
C ARG A 229 -9.76 5.00 -7.55
N GLU A 230 -9.94 4.04 -6.65
CA GLU A 230 -10.46 2.72 -7.01
C GLU A 230 -11.95 2.55 -6.69
N SER A 231 -12.46 3.36 -5.75
CA SER A 231 -13.85 3.41 -5.31
C SER A 231 -14.26 4.88 -5.05
N GLU A 232 -15.56 5.17 -5.01
CA GLU A 232 -16.03 6.53 -4.72
C GLU A 232 -16.04 6.85 -3.22
N GLU A 233 -16.02 5.81 -2.39
CA GLU A 233 -16.10 5.86 -0.94
C GLU A 233 -14.77 6.23 -0.28
N GLU A 234 -13.64 6.03 -0.97
CA GLU A 234 -12.30 6.32 -0.46
C GLU A 234 -12.05 7.83 -0.32
N ILE A 235 -11.36 8.22 0.76
CA ILE A 235 -10.89 9.58 0.97
C ILE A 235 -9.57 9.75 0.23
N VAL A 236 -9.53 10.64 -0.77
CA VAL A 236 -8.32 10.97 -1.52
C VAL A 236 -7.69 12.23 -0.96
N LEU A 237 -6.40 12.16 -0.63
CA LEU A 237 -5.59 13.27 -0.14
C LEU A 237 -4.51 13.58 -1.20
N GLN A 238 -4.64 14.71 -1.87
CA GLN A 238 -3.74 15.13 -2.94
C GLN A 238 -2.59 15.98 -2.43
N HIS A 239 -1.40 15.67 -2.93
CA HIS A 239 -0.23 16.49 -2.69
C HIS A 239 -0.15 17.67 -3.64
N LEU A 240 0.05 18.86 -3.07
CA LEU A 240 0.29 20.08 -3.82
C LEU A 240 1.75 20.51 -3.61
N THR A 241 2.57 20.36 -4.64
CA THR A 241 4.00 20.72 -4.59
C THR A 241 4.34 22.00 -5.34
N ALA A 242 3.36 22.63 -6.00
CA ALA A 242 3.55 23.87 -6.77
C ALA A 242 2.24 24.65 -6.92
N PRO A 243 2.28 25.98 -7.14
CA PRO A 243 1.08 26.78 -7.39
C PRO A 243 0.24 26.31 -8.59
N ALA A 244 0.87 25.76 -9.62
CA ALA A 244 0.17 25.18 -10.77
C ALA A 244 -0.72 23.98 -10.34
N HIS A 245 -0.25 23.15 -9.41
CA HIS A 245 -1.00 22.00 -8.92
C HIS A 245 -2.27 22.42 -8.16
N LEU A 246 -2.24 23.53 -7.42
CA LEU A 246 -3.41 24.09 -6.77
C LEU A 246 -4.52 24.46 -7.77
N LYS A 247 -4.16 25.16 -8.85
CA LYS A 247 -5.12 25.53 -9.91
C LYS A 247 -5.71 24.28 -10.56
N LEU A 248 -4.88 23.27 -10.81
CA LEU A 248 -5.30 21.99 -11.38
C LEU A 248 -6.23 21.21 -10.44
N TYR A 249 -5.98 21.25 -9.13
CA TYR A 249 -6.83 20.65 -8.11
C TYR A 249 -8.21 21.33 -8.07
N VAL A 250 -8.24 22.66 -7.92
CA VAL A 250 -9.50 23.43 -7.87
C VAL A 250 -10.33 23.24 -9.14
N SER A 251 -9.69 23.28 -10.32
CA SER A 251 -10.36 23.08 -11.61
C SER A 251 -10.95 21.68 -11.76
N ASN A 252 -10.21 20.64 -11.32
CA ASN A 252 -10.73 19.27 -11.32
C ASN A 252 -11.93 19.12 -10.38
N ARG A 253 -11.83 19.69 -9.18
CA ARG A 253 -12.91 19.64 -8.19
C ARG A 253 -14.18 20.30 -8.70
N ALA A 254 -14.06 21.50 -9.27
CA ALA A 254 -15.18 22.22 -9.86
C ALA A 254 -15.85 21.47 -11.04
N LYS A 255 -15.10 20.68 -11.82
CA LYS A 255 -15.60 20.04 -13.05
C LYS A 255 -16.04 18.59 -12.89
N LYS A 256 -15.36 17.83 -12.02
CA LYS A 256 -15.48 16.36 -11.98
C LYS A 256 -15.64 15.78 -10.58
N LEU A 257 -15.11 16.45 -9.56
CA LEU A 257 -14.97 15.89 -8.21
C LEU A 257 -15.75 16.71 -7.15
N VAL A 258 -16.83 17.39 -7.56
CA VAL A 258 -17.60 18.33 -6.72
C VAL A 258 -18.05 17.67 -5.41
N ASN A 259 -18.59 16.44 -5.52
CA ASN A 259 -19.11 15.67 -4.39
C ASN A 259 -18.15 14.58 -3.91
N ALA A 260 -16.94 14.51 -4.48
CA ALA A 260 -15.97 13.49 -4.11
C ALA A 260 -15.28 13.86 -2.79
N LYS A 261 -14.96 12.84 -2.00
CA LYS A 261 -14.06 12.91 -0.85
C LYS A 261 -12.62 13.09 -1.33
N ASP A 262 -12.34 14.28 -1.86
CA ASP A 262 -11.08 14.64 -2.50
C ASP A 262 -10.54 15.94 -1.90
N TYR A 263 -9.40 15.87 -1.21
CA TYR A 263 -8.89 16.96 -0.39
C TYR A 263 -7.44 17.23 -0.74
N ALA A 264 -7.03 18.49 -0.76
CA ALA A 264 -5.63 18.86 -0.87
C ALA A 264 -4.97 18.93 0.52
N LEU A 265 -3.80 18.31 0.69
CA LEU A 265 -3.06 18.42 1.95
C LEU A 265 -2.62 19.86 2.23
N SER A 266 -2.63 20.24 3.50
CA SER A 266 -2.17 21.54 3.95
C SER A 266 -0.66 21.55 4.21
N GLY A 267 -0.04 22.71 4.00
CA GLY A 267 1.35 23.01 4.40
C GLY A 267 1.66 22.80 5.88
N ALA A 268 0.66 22.85 6.77
CA ALA A 268 0.85 22.57 8.19
C ALA A 268 1.15 21.08 8.40
N PHE A 269 0.40 20.20 7.74
CA PHE A 269 0.67 18.76 7.80
C PHE A 269 1.99 18.39 7.12
N TYR A 270 2.32 19.07 6.00
CA TYR A 270 3.63 18.92 5.36
C TYR A 270 4.78 19.18 6.31
N SER A 271 4.74 20.32 7.01
CA SER A 271 5.76 20.72 7.97
C SER A 271 5.81 19.77 9.18
N PHE A 272 4.66 19.28 9.63
CA PHE A 272 4.57 18.32 10.72
C PHE A 272 5.35 17.02 10.42
N VAL A 273 5.20 16.47 9.22
CA VAL A 273 5.89 15.24 8.79
C VAL A 273 7.36 15.51 8.49
N LYS A 274 7.66 16.59 7.75
CA LYS A 274 9.03 16.96 7.40
C LYS A 274 9.93 17.12 8.62
N ASN A 275 9.41 17.68 9.71
CA ASN A 275 10.16 17.87 10.96
C ASN A 275 10.49 16.56 11.71
N ARG A 276 9.95 15.41 11.30
CA ARG A 276 10.13 14.11 11.98
C ARG A 276 11.01 13.12 11.21
N ILE A 277 11.21 13.33 9.91
CA ILE A 277 11.98 12.44 9.04
C ILE A 277 13.35 13.03 8.76
N ASP A 278 13.41 14.03 7.90
CA ASP A 278 14.65 14.72 7.56
C ASP A 278 14.35 16.13 7.04
N LYS A 279 15.08 17.11 7.59
CA LYS A 279 14.97 18.51 7.16
C LYS A 279 15.57 18.74 5.77
N LYS A 280 16.41 17.83 5.24
CA LYS A 280 17.09 18.01 3.96
C LYS A 280 16.36 17.39 2.76
N SER A 281 15.50 16.40 2.97
CA SER A 281 14.74 15.72 1.91
C SER A 281 13.23 16.00 1.97
N THR A 282 12.53 15.73 0.87
CA THR A 282 11.06 15.76 0.82
C THR A 282 10.53 14.37 1.14
N PRO A 283 9.71 14.19 2.18
CA PRO A 283 9.15 12.88 2.53
C PRO A 283 8.36 12.21 1.40
N THR A 284 8.34 10.88 1.33
CA THR A 284 7.45 10.11 0.46
C THR A 284 5.99 10.18 0.91
N ASN A 285 5.05 9.92 -0.02
CA ASN A 285 3.63 9.72 0.33
C ASN A 285 3.48 8.64 1.41
N GLY A 286 4.31 7.59 1.39
CA GLY A 286 4.35 6.54 2.42
C GLY A 286 4.50 7.12 3.82
N MET A 287 5.46 8.02 4.02
CA MET A 287 5.68 8.67 5.32
C MET A 287 4.54 9.62 5.70
N TYR A 288 3.96 10.37 4.77
CA TYR A 288 2.77 11.19 5.08
C TYR A 288 1.59 10.33 5.52
N GLY A 289 1.34 9.20 4.85
CA GLY A 289 0.28 8.26 5.22
C GLY A 289 0.52 7.64 6.60
N LEU A 290 1.77 7.26 6.91
CA LEU A 290 2.11 6.69 8.20
C LEU A 290 1.90 7.67 9.37
N TYR A 291 2.33 8.93 9.24
CA TYR A 291 2.12 9.93 10.29
C TYR A 291 0.67 10.38 10.39
N LEU A 292 -0.09 10.33 9.30
CA LEU A 292 -1.53 10.52 9.34
C LEU A 292 -2.20 9.37 10.11
N ALA A 293 -1.88 8.11 9.77
CA ALA A 293 -2.37 6.94 10.48
C ALA A 293 -2.02 7.00 11.98
N GLN A 294 -0.82 7.47 12.35
CA GLN A 294 -0.47 7.72 13.76
C GLN A 294 -1.38 8.72 14.47
N SER A 295 -1.97 9.65 13.72
CA SER A 295 -2.85 10.70 14.24
C SER A 295 -4.33 10.35 14.21
N VAL A 296 -4.72 9.18 13.66
CA VAL A 296 -6.13 8.79 13.51
C VAL A 296 -6.43 7.32 13.84
N CYS A 297 -5.41 6.50 14.09
CA CYS A 297 -5.54 5.07 14.37
C CYS A 297 -4.97 4.72 15.75
N GLU A 298 -5.54 3.74 16.46
CA GLU A 298 -4.97 3.25 17.73
C GLU A 298 -3.71 2.38 17.49
N LYS A 299 -3.73 1.46 16.52
CA LYS A 299 -2.65 0.53 16.18
C LYS A 299 -2.41 0.52 14.67
N ILE A 300 -1.16 0.36 14.23
CA ILE A 300 -0.75 0.45 12.82
C ILE A 300 0.10 -0.75 12.42
N THR A 301 -0.28 -1.40 11.31
CA THR A 301 0.55 -2.39 10.64
C THR A 301 1.03 -1.83 9.30
N ILE A 302 2.33 -1.91 9.04
CA ILE A 302 2.96 -1.39 7.84
C ILE A 302 3.34 -2.55 6.92
N PHE A 303 3.00 -2.44 5.63
CA PHE A 303 3.32 -3.43 4.61
C PHE A 303 3.96 -2.75 3.40
N GLY A 304 4.94 -3.37 2.74
CA GLY A 304 5.49 -2.85 1.48
C GLY A 304 6.48 -1.70 1.67
N PHE A 305 7.12 -1.61 2.84
CA PHE A 305 8.12 -0.58 3.19
C PHE A 305 9.54 -1.18 3.32
N ALA A 306 9.82 -2.31 2.66
CA ALA A 306 11.13 -2.96 2.81
C ALA A 306 12.29 -2.06 2.34
N ARG A 307 13.31 -1.91 3.20
CA ARG A 307 14.63 -1.40 2.78
C ARG A 307 15.31 -2.45 1.89
N GLN A 308 16.30 -2.03 1.10
CA GLN A 308 17.15 -2.95 0.32
C GLN A 308 16.36 -3.86 -0.63
N TRP A 309 15.27 -3.34 -1.21
CA TRP A 309 14.53 -4.03 -2.27
C TRP A 309 15.43 -4.34 -3.47
N TYR A 310 16.44 -3.51 -3.74
CA TYR A 310 17.39 -3.71 -4.84
C TYR A 310 18.06 -5.09 -4.76
N ASN A 311 18.05 -5.83 -5.86
CA ASN A 311 18.47 -7.24 -5.96
C ASN A 311 17.64 -8.27 -5.17
N ALA A 312 16.55 -7.87 -4.52
CA ALA A 312 15.78 -8.73 -3.63
C ALA A 312 14.27 -8.72 -3.92
N THR A 313 13.73 -7.68 -4.54
CA THR A 313 12.38 -7.59 -5.09
C THR A 313 12.29 -6.41 -6.06
N ARG A 314 11.21 -6.33 -6.85
CA ARG A 314 10.89 -5.14 -7.67
C ARG A 314 10.58 -3.92 -6.80
N TYR A 315 10.76 -2.73 -7.36
CA TYR A 315 10.47 -1.47 -6.66
C TYR A 315 8.97 -1.32 -6.37
N HIS A 316 8.11 -1.48 -7.39
CA HIS A 316 6.66 -1.48 -7.23
C HIS A 316 6.04 -2.87 -7.44
N TYR A 317 5.08 -3.28 -6.62
CA TYR A 317 4.41 -4.57 -6.80
C TYR A 317 3.55 -4.63 -8.06
N HIS A 318 3.00 -3.50 -8.51
CA HIS A 318 1.95 -3.45 -9.54
C HIS A 318 2.39 -2.93 -10.91
N ASN A 319 3.65 -2.53 -11.08
CA ASN A 319 4.17 -2.03 -12.36
C ASN A 319 5.70 -2.20 -12.45
N ASP A 320 6.25 -1.88 -13.62
CA ASP A 320 7.70 -1.96 -13.92
C ASP A 320 8.43 -0.62 -13.70
N TYR A 321 7.90 0.25 -12.85
CA TYR A 321 8.54 1.53 -12.55
C TYR A 321 9.80 1.31 -11.71
N GLU A 322 10.91 1.91 -12.13
CA GLU A 322 12.18 1.92 -11.42
C GLU A 322 12.49 3.30 -10.84
N PRO A 323 13.03 3.39 -9.62
CA PRO A 323 13.33 4.67 -9.01
C PRO A 323 14.60 5.28 -9.62
N THR A 324 14.60 6.59 -9.73
CA THR A 324 15.83 7.35 -9.94
C THR A 324 16.77 7.20 -8.75
N GLY A 325 18.06 7.49 -8.94
CA GLY A 325 19.05 7.47 -7.84
C GLY A 325 18.65 8.35 -6.65
N SER A 326 18.01 9.50 -6.92
CA SER A 326 17.49 10.40 -5.87
C SER A 326 16.31 9.81 -5.11
N GLN A 327 15.39 9.11 -5.80
CA GLN A 327 14.29 8.38 -5.14
C GLN A 327 14.85 7.25 -4.26
N ASN A 328 15.79 6.46 -4.78
CA ASN A 328 16.42 5.39 -4.01
C ASN A 328 17.15 5.91 -2.75
N ALA A 329 17.89 7.01 -2.88
CA ALA A 329 18.59 7.63 -1.75
C ALA A 329 17.62 8.16 -0.69
N ARG A 330 16.53 8.81 -1.11
CA ARG A 330 15.46 9.27 -0.21
C ARG A 330 14.80 8.09 0.50
N ASP A 331 14.35 7.09 -0.25
CA ASP A 331 13.64 5.94 0.31
C ASP A 331 14.52 5.20 1.33
N SER A 332 15.82 5.05 1.02
CA SER A 332 16.81 4.49 1.97
C SER A 332 16.98 5.33 3.24
N ALA A 333 16.98 6.65 3.11
CA ALA A 333 17.11 7.56 4.25
C ALA A 333 15.85 7.55 5.13
N GLU A 334 14.67 7.37 4.55
CA GLU A 334 13.39 7.30 5.28
C GLU A 334 13.24 6.02 6.11
N MET A 335 13.97 4.95 5.77
CA MET A 335 13.89 3.70 6.54
C MET A 335 14.50 3.82 7.94
N ILE A 336 15.54 4.62 8.12
CA ILE A 336 16.19 4.82 9.44
C ILE A 336 15.20 5.37 10.49
N PRO A 337 14.48 6.48 10.25
CA PRO A 337 13.47 6.98 11.19
C PRO A 337 12.24 6.05 11.28
N LEU A 338 11.91 5.30 10.23
CA LEU A 338 10.84 4.29 10.30
C LEU A 338 11.19 3.14 11.25
N GLU A 339 12.39 2.57 11.13
CA GLU A 339 12.93 1.55 12.03
C GLU A 339 12.89 2.05 13.48
N LYS A 340 13.34 3.29 13.70
CA LYS A 340 13.30 3.92 15.01
C LYS A 340 11.87 4.06 15.52
N LEU A 341 10.92 4.45 14.67
CA LEU A 341 9.52 4.59 15.07
C LEU A 341 8.92 3.27 15.53
N VAL A 342 9.13 2.18 14.78
CA VAL A 342 8.63 0.84 15.12
C VAL A 342 9.26 0.35 16.44
N ARG A 343 10.58 0.49 16.57
CA ARG A 343 11.31 0.09 17.79
C ARG A 343 10.90 0.89 19.03
N ASP A 344 10.72 2.20 18.89
CA ASP A 344 10.38 3.09 20.02
C ASP A 344 8.89 3.00 20.39
N LYS A 345 8.03 2.51 19.50
CA LYS A 345 6.58 2.40 19.72
C LYS A 345 6.02 1.02 19.31
N PRO A 346 6.50 -0.08 19.91
CA PRO A 346 6.14 -1.44 19.50
C PRO A 346 4.66 -1.76 19.73
N THR A 347 3.98 -1.07 20.65
CA THR A 347 2.53 -1.21 20.91
C THR A 347 1.66 -0.37 19.98
N LYS A 348 2.28 0.48 19.13
CA LYS A 348 1.58 1.41 18.23
C LYS A 348 1.76 1.05 16.77
N VAL A 349 2.97 0.62 16.39
CA VAL A 349 3.36 0.43 14.99
C VAL A 349 4.17 -0.85 14.88
N MET A 350 3.83 -1.71 13.93
CA MET A 350 4.60 -2.91 13.59
C MET A 350 4.73 -3.10 12.08
N PHE A 351 5.70 -3.92 11.66
CA PHE A 351 5.76 -4.47 10.31
C PHE A 351 4.85 -5.68 10.17
N GLY A 352 4.12 -5.75 9.06
CA GLY A 352 3.30 -6.89 8.71
C GLY A 352 4.14 -8.06 8.19
N GLU A 353 5.12 -7.79 7.33
CA GLU A 353 6.03 -8.83 6.83
C GLU A 353 6.92 -9.39 7.96
N PRO A 354 7.10 -10.72 8.04
CA PRO A 354 7.83 -11.35 9.13
C PRO A 354 9.36 -11.28 9.00
N CYS A 355 9.91 -11.00 7.81
CA CYS A 355 11.36 -10.86 7.60
C CYS A 355 11.89 -9.42 7.68
N VAL A 356 11.22 -8.53 8.40
CA VAL A 356 11.70 -7.14 8.53
C VAL A 356 12.52 -6.94 9.80
N GLY A 357 13.83 -6.71 9.62
CA GLY A 357 14.70 -6.10 10.63
C GLY A 357 15.05 -6.98 11.84
N GLY A 358 15.63 -8.17 11.63
CA GLY A 358 16.18 -9.02 12.69
C GLY A 358 15.19 -9.53 13.74
N GLY A 359 13.89 -9.32 13.51
CA GLY A 359 12.81 -9.67 14.42
C GLY A 359 12.26 -11.08 14.21
N GLY A 360 13.13 -12.06 13.99
CA GLY A 360 12.84 -13.45 14.31
C GLY A 360 12.71 -13.59 15.83
N SER A 361 11.67 -13.00 16.41
CA SER A 361 11.35 -13.14 17.83
C SER A 361 9.84 -13.17 17.91
N SER A 362 9.32 -14.39 17.75
CA SER A 362 8.09 -14.77 18.40
C SER A 362 8.14 -14.30 19.85
N SER A 363 7.05 -13.65 20.25
CA SER A 363 6.57 -13.61 21.62
C SER A 363 7.04 -14.81 22.45
N SER A 364 8.04 -14.60 23.30
CA SER A 364 8.22 -15.39 24.51
C SER A 364 8.91 -14.53 25.56
N SER A 365 8.14 -14.31 26.62
CA SER A 365 8.54 -13.98 27.98
C SER A 365 10.04 -14.09 28.28
N SER A 366 10.55 -13.01 28.85
CA SER A 366 11.77 -12.92 29.66
C SER A 366 12.05 -14.16 30.52
N SER A 367 13.20 -14.79 30.31
CA SER A 367 13.95 -15.40 31.40
C SER A 367 15.44 -15.40 31.05
N SER A 368 16.17 -14.57 31.78
CA SER A 368 17.62 -14.50 31.83
C SER A 368 18.22 -15.78 32.41
N SER A 369 19.11 -16.45 31.67
CA SER A 369 20.18 -17.24 32.27
C SER A 369 21.32 -17.46 31.29
N SER A 370 22.48 -16.91 31.64
CA SER A 370 23.78 -17.11 31.03
C SER A 370 24.25 -18.57 31.15
N SER A 371 24.64 -19.20 30.05
CA SER A 371 25.73 -20.19 30.05
C SER A 371 26.27 -20.42 28.64
N SER A 372 27.60 -20.47 28.57
CA SER A 372 28.43 -20.71 27.40
C SER A 372 28.45 -22.19 27.01
N SER A 373 28.09 -22.53 25.78
CA SER A 373 28.59 -23.72 25.07
C SER A 373 28.40 -23.58 23.56
N SER A 374 29.38 -24.10 22.81
CA SER A 374 29.47 -24.06 21.35
C SER A 374 28.50 -25.03 20.68
N SER A 375 28.16 -24.70 19.42
CA SER A 375 27.56 -25.53 18.36
C SER A 375 26.07 -25.26 18.06
N THR A 376 25.86 -24.85 16.80
CA THR A 376 24.58 -24.56 16.11
C THR A 376 23.70 -23.49 16.74
N ARG A 377 24.01 -22.22 16.48
CA ARG A 377 22.98 -21.16 16.47
C ARG A 377 22.01 -21.48 15.32
N ASN A 378 21.02 -22.30 15.61
CA ASN A 378 19.78 -22.32 14.84
C ASN A 378 19.08 -21.00 15.20
N SER A 379 19.48 -19.90 14.55
CA SER A 379 18.76 -18.63 14.63
C SER A 379 17.33 -18.94 14.24
N ASP A 380 16.39 -18.65 15.13
CA ASP A 380 14.97 -18.98 15.00
C ASP A 380 14.48 -18.78 13.57
N ARG A 381 14.32 -19.89 12.83
CA ARG A 381 13.84 -19.86 11.45
C ARG A 381 12.47 -19.21 11.51
N CYS A 382 12.32 -18.04 10.90
CA CYS A 382 11.00 -17.47 10.69
C CYS A 382 10.13 -18.53 9.98
N LEU A 383 9.15 -19.05 10.73
CA LEU A 383 8.29 -20.15 10.28
C LEU A 383 7.37 -19.72 9.14
N LEU A 384 7.23 -18.40 8.94
CA LEU A 384 6.38 -17.76 7.95
C LEU A 384 7.13 -17.35 6.67
N CYS A 385 8.41 -17.71 6.53
CA CYS A 385 9.15 -17.44 5.29
C CYS A 385 8.46 -18.09 4.08
N PRO A 386 8.51 -17.45 2.91
CA PRO A 386 8.13 -18.08 1.65
C PRO A 386 8.89 -19.39 1.41
N LYS A 387 8.26 -20.34 0.71
CA LYS A 387 8.91 -21.61 0.40
C LYS A 387 10.25 -21.40 -0.32
N GLY A 388 11.28 -22.13 0.10
CA GLY A 388 12.63 -22.03 -0.47
C GLY A 388 13.41 -20.79 -0.02
N SER A 389 12.95 -20.10 1.02
CA SER A 389 13.61 -18.92 1.58
C SER A 389 13.79 -19.01 3.10
N ARG A 390 14.59 -18.10 3.64
CA ARG A 390 14.78 -17.85 5.07
C ARG A 390 14.83 -16.35 5.33
N CYS A 391 14.54 -15.92 6.55
CA CYS A 391 14.90 -14.58 6.99
C CYS A 391 16.38 -14.57 7.40
N ASP A 392 16.99 -13.40 7.29
CA ASP A 392 18.33 -13.12 7.77
C ASP A 392 18.28 -11.82 8.57
N ASP A 393 19.05 -11.74 9.66
CA ASP A 393 18.91 -10.65 10.62
C ASP A 393 19.25 -9.27 10.04
N ALA A 394 20.09 -9.24 9.01
CA ALA A 394 20.46 -8.03 8.29
C ALA A 394 19.52 -7.75 7.10
N SER A 395 18.67 -8.71 6.73
CA SER A 395 17.82 -8.66 5.55
C SER A 395 16.43 -8.14 5.88
N TRP A 396 15.85 -7.39 4.94
CA TRP A 396 14.53 -6.75 5.04
C TRP A 396 13.44 -7.49 4.27
N VAL A 397 13.87 -8.47 3.48
CA VAL A 397 13.05 -9.39 2.72
C VAL A 397 13.66 -10.79 2.85
N PRO A 398 12.88 -11.86 2.65
CA PRO A 398 13.40 -13.22 2.58
C PRO A 398 14.56 -13.35 1.59
N ILE A 399 15.55 -14.17 1.96
CA ILE A 399 16.68 -14.54 1.10
C ILE A 399 16.58 -16.04 0.72
N PRO A 400 17.16 -16.48 -0.40
CA PRO A 400 17.09 -17.89 -0.80
C PRO A 400 17.69 -18.83 0.26
N ASP A 401 16.98 -19.91 0.58
CA ASP A 401 17.48 -20.94 1.49
C ASP A 401 18.63 -21.74 0.85
N VAL A 402 19.38 -22.52 1.64
CA VAL A 402 20.43 -23.39 1.13
C VAL A 402 19.85 -24.35 0.10
N GLY A 403 20.47 -24.43 -1.08
CA GLY A 403 19.97 -25.23 -2.18
C GLY A 403 18.83 -24.59 -2.96
N TYR A 404 18.50 -23.31 -2.73
CA TYR A 404 17.54 -22.53 -3.51
C TYR A 404 18.21 -21.31 -4.17
N LYS A 405 17.58 -20.80 -5.23
CA LYS A 405 17.93 -19.57 -5.92
C LYS A 405 16.68 -18.71 -6.10
N ALA A 406 16.83 -17.41 -5.98
CA ALA A 406 15.86 -16.47 -6.48
C ALA A 406 15.86 -16.52 -8.02
N MET A 407 14.69 -16.59 -8.64
CA MET A 407 14.59 -16.54 -10.10
C MET A 407 14.64 -15.08 -10.57
N PRO A 408 15.52 -14.70 -11.50
CA PRO A 408 15.41 -13.43 -12.20
C PRO A 408 14.23 -13.51 -13.18
N LYS A 409 13.41 -12.46 -13.26
CA LYS A 409 12.39 -12.35 -14.31
C LYS A 409 12.65 -11.26 -15.35
N GLU A 410 13.68 -10.41 -15.23
CA GLU A 410 13.92 -9.44 -16.31
C GLU A 410 15.28 -8.73 -16.30
N LYS A 411 15.67 -8.28 -17.50
CA LYS A 411 16.72 -7.29 -17.72
C LYS A 411 16.15 -5.90 -17.49
N VAL A 412 16.77 -5.11 -16.61
CA VAL A 412 16.28 -3.78 -16.22
C VAL A 412 17.30 -2.72 -16.59
N CYS A 413 16.84 -1.65 -17.23
CA CYS A 413 17.68 -0.58 -17.75
C CYS A 413 17.42 0.73 -16.99
N LEU A 414 18.46 1.26 -16.33
CA LEU A 414 18.39 2.61 -15.75
C LEU A 414 18.58 3.65 -16.84
N TYR A 415 17.53 4.45 -17.06
CA TYR A 415 17.65 5.67 -17.82
C TYR A 415 18.22 6.78 -16.92
N PRO A 416 19.28 7.50 -17.33
CA PRO A 416 19.68 8.71 -16.62
C PRO A 416 18.51 9.69 -16.59
N ALA A 417 18.34 10.39 -15.46
CA ALA A 417 17.24 11.31 -15.25
C ALA A 417 17.13 12.31 -16.42
N ARG A 418 16.00 12.30 -17.15
CA ARG A 418 15.68 13.41 -18.06
C ARG A 418 15.48 14.65 -17.19
N SER A 419 16.38 15.62 -17.31
CA SER A 419 16.14 16.96 -16.78
C SER A 419 14.87 17.49 -17.44
N VAL A 420 13.88 17.80 -16.61
CA VAL A 420 12.69 18.54 -17.04
C VAL A 420 13.12 20.02 -17.06
N GLU A 421 13.05 20.61 -18.25
CA GLU A 421 13.15 22.04 -18.62
C GLU A 421 14.48 22.56 -19.24
N GLY A 422 14.34 23.09 -20.47
CA GLY A 422 15.17 24.19 -21.03
C GLY A 422 16.12 23.82 -22.19
N PRO A 423 16.23 24.67 -23.24
CA PRO A 423 17.17 24.44 -24.33
C PRO A 423 18.56 24.91 -23.89
N ALA A 424 19.47 23.98 -23.59
CA ALA A 424 20.87 24.32 -23.36
C ALA A 424 21.80 23.40 -24.14
N ARG A 425 22.60 24.04 -24.97
CA ARG A 425 23.76 23.51 -25.67
C ARG A 425 24.84 23.05 -24.68
N TYR A 426 25.66 22.13 -25.17
CA TYR A 426 26.97 21.65 -24.69
C TYR A 426 27.02 20.47 -23.70
N GLY A 427 27.70 19.42 -24.19
CA GLY A 427 28.31 18.35 -23.42
C GLY A 427 27.72 16.99 -23.75
N ASN A 428 28.32 16.26 -24.70
CA ASN A 428 28.09 14.82 -24.87
C ASN A 428 28.50 14.09 -23.57
N ILE A 429 27.57 13.93 -22.64
CA ILE A 429 27.69 12.98 -21.55
C ILE A 429 27.24 11.65 -22.14
N ASP A 430 28.16 10.69 -22.20
CA ASP A 430 27.97 9.33 -22.73
C ASP A 430 26.76 8.66 -22.05
N ALA A 431 25.58 8.77 -22.67
CA ALA A 431 24.30 8.29 -22.19
C ALA A 431 24.17 6.78 -22.43
N ARG A 432 25.15 6.01 -21.98
CA ARG A 432 25.06 4.54 -22.04
C ARG A 432 24.01 4.06 -21.06
N GLU A 433 22.96 3.48 -21.62
CA GLU A 433 21.95 2.68 -20.94
C GLU A 433 22.64 1.67 -20.02
N ARG A 434 22.51 1.83 -18.70
CA ARG A 434 23.03 0.85 -17.75
C ARG A 434 21.94 -0.15 -17.47
N CYS A 435 21.95 -1.24 -18.24
CA CYS A 435 21.11 -2.39 -17.97
C CYS A 435 21.79 -3.37 -17.02
N TYR A 436 21.07 -3.84 -16.02
CA TYR A 436 21.44 -4.93 -15.13
C TYR A 436 20.33 -5.97 -15.08
N GLU A 437 20.70 -7.23 -14.89
CA GLU A 437 19.76 -8.27 -14.52
C GLU A 437 19.51 -8.15 -13.02
N GLN A 438 18.25 -7.95 -12.61
CA GLN A 438 17.89 -7.96 -11.20
C GLN A 438 16.91 -9.09 -10.88
N PRO A 439 17.09 -9.77 -9.73
CA PRO A 439 16.09 -10.68 -9.18
C PRO A 439 14.76 -9.96 -8.90
N LYS A 440 13.78 -10.16 -9.78
CA LYS A 440 12.36 -9.98 -9.42
C LYS A 440 11.97 -11.22 -8.62
N VAL A 441 12.26 -11.22 -7.32
CA VAL A 441 11.96 -12.36 -6.45
C VAL A 441 10.47 -12.43 -6.23
N ASP A 442 9.77 -13.12 -7.12
CA ASP A 442 8.38 -13.54 -6.86
C ASP A 442 8.39 -14.90 -6.16
N CYS A 443 9.45 -15.70 -6.31
CA CYS A 443 9.54 -17.11 -5.87
C CYS A 443 11.01 -17.56 -5.72
N PHE A 444 11.22 -18.65 -4.96
CA PHE A 444 12.52 -19.30 -4.78
C PHE A 444 12.45 -20.75 -5.28
N LEU A 445 13.35 -21.13 -6.18
CA LEU A 445 13.38 -22.49 -6.76
C LEU A 445 14.63 -23.27 -6.33
N PRO A 446 14.59 -24.60 -6.26
CA PRO A 446 15.77 -25.42 -6.02
C PRO A 446 16.90 -25.11 -7.02
N ARG A 447 18.14 -25.13 -6.55
CA ARG A 447 19.35 -25.13 -7.39
C ARG A 447 19.45 -26.52 -8.01
N SER A 448 19.42 -26.56 -9.35
CA SER A 448 19.67 -27.76 -10.16
C SER A 448 21.09 -28.29 -9.96
#